data_AF-A0A381A7X3-F1
#
_entry.id   AF-A0A381A7X3-F1
#
_cell.length_a   1.000
_cell.length_b   1.000
_cell.length_c   1.000
_cell.angle_alpha   90.00
_cell.angle_beta   90.00
_cell.angle_gamma   90.00
#
_symmetry.space_group_name_H-M   'P 1'
#
loop_
_entity.id
_entity.type
_entity.pdbx_description
1 polymer ?
#
loop_
_entity_poly.entity_id
_entity_poly.type
_entity_poly.pdbx_seq_one_letter_code
_entity_poly.pdbx_strand_id
1 'polypeptide(L)'
;MRRNRFLAPLLVAASLLATAPAHGQPAPAAVLASDEAQRIALDAYVYFYPLVVMDLSRRQDTGGKGPGHAPANTFAHERRLP
;
A
#
# COMPACT_ATOMS: atom_id res chain seq x y z
N MET A 1 -2.42 40.44 39.39
CA MET A 1 -2.52 40.16 37.94
C MET A 1 -1.31 39.37 37.46
N ARG A 2 -1.36 38.03 37.46
CA ARG A 2 -0.37 37.16 36.82
C ARG A 2 -1.12 36.23 35.87
N ARG A 3 -1.03 36.52 34.58
CA ARG A 3 -1.83 35.94 33.49
C ARG A 3 -1.28 34.54 33.15
N ASN A 4 -2.10 33.51 33.27
CA ASN A 4 -1.82 32.11 32.91
C ASN A 4 -1.48 31.97 31.41
N ARG A 5 -0.23 32.27 31.05
CA ARG A 5 0.30 32.20 29.67
C ARG A 5 0.77 30.80 29.26
N PHE A 6 0.67 29.81 30.15
CA PHE A 6 1.14 28.44 29.91
C PHE A 6 0.04 27.47 29.46
N LEU A 7 -1.23 27.88 29.38
CA LEU A 7 -2.35 27.05 28.89
C LEU A 7 -2.50 27.08 27.35
N ALA A 8 -1.91 28.08 26.68
CA ALA A 8 -2.01 28.26 25.23
C ALA A 8 -1.29 27.19 24.37
N PRO A 9 -0.08 26.68 24.71
CA PRO A 9 0.59 25.71 23.85
C PRO A 9 -0.06 24.32 23.89
N LEU A 10 -0.80 24.00 24.94
CA LEU A 10 -1.43 22.69 25.12
C LEU A 10 -2.69 22.53 24.22
N LEU A 11 -3.40 23.62 23.94
CA LEU A 11 -4.54 23.65 23.03
C LEU A 11 -4.12 23.62 21.54
N VAL A 12 -2.95 24.15 21.20
CA VAL A 12 -2.43 24.11 19.82
C VAL A 12 -1.82 22.73 19.49
N ALA A 13 -1.21 22.05 20.46
CA ALA A 13 -0.73 20.68 20.25
C ALA A 13 -1.88 19.68 20.02
N ALA A 14 -3.05 19.91 20.63
CA ALA A 14 -4.23 19.06 20.46
C ALA A 14 -4.88 19.18 19.06
N SER A 15 -4.76 20.33 18.38
CA SER A 15 -5.34 20.52 17.04
C SER A 15 -4.50 19.92 15.91
N LEU A 16 -3.21 19.63 16.12
CA LEU A 16 -2.37 18.95 15.13
C LEU A 16 -2.56 17.43 15.08
N LEU A 17 -3.14 16.80 16.12
CA LEU A 17 -3.44 15.36 16.10
C LEU A 17 -4.75 15.01 15.37
N ALA A 18 -5.58 16.00 15.05
CA ALA A 18 -6.92 15.79 14.48
C ALA A 18 -6.94 15.68 12.94
N THR A 19 -5.82 15.92 12.26
CA THR A 19 -5.72 15.87 10.78
C THR A 19 -5.02 14.61 10.28
N ALA A 20 -4.93 13.56 11.09
CA ALA A 20 -4.51 12.25 10.59
C ALA A 20 -5.51 11.81 9.49
N PRO A 21 -5.07 11.65 8.23
CA PRO A 21 -5.94 11.11 7.20
C PRO A 21 -6.38 9.72 7.66
N ALA A 22 -7.70 9.52 7.76
CA ALA A 22 -8.31 8.25 8.10
C ALA A 22 -7.95 7.20 7.03
N HIS A 23 -6.74 6.67 7.09
CA HIS A 23 -6.30 5.54 6.30
C HIS A 23 -6.93 4.29 6.90
N GLY A 24 -8.05 3.87 6.32
CA GLY A 24 -8.58 2.52 6.50
C GLY A 24 -9.20 2.27 7.86
N GLN A 25 -10.24 3.02 8.22
CA GLN A 25 -11.26 2.40 9.08
C GLN A 25 -11.77 1.16 8.34
N PRO A 26 -11.58 -0.07 8.87
CA PRO A 26 -12.13 -1.25 8.23
C PRO A 26 -13.64 -1.04 8.16
N ALA A 27 -14.17 -0.97 6.94
CA ALA A 27 -15.61 -0.88 6.75
C ALA A 27 -16.25 -2.06 7.50
N PRO A 28 -17.36 -1.84 8.24
CA PRO A 28 -18.08 -2.95 8.85
C PRO A 28 -18.35 -3.97 7.74
N ALA A 29 -17.91 -5.22 7.96
CA ALA A 29 -18.09 -6.29 6.99
C ALA A 29 -19.59 -6.50 6.81
N ALA A 30 -20.15 -5.91 5.75
CA ALA A 30 -21.51 -6.18 5.36
C ALA A 30 -21.61 -7.68 5.11
N VAL A 31 -22.54 -8.35 5.77
CA VAL A 31 -22.86 -9.74 5.46
C VAL A 31 -23.52 -9.73 4.09
N LEU A 32 -22.70 -9.87 3.05
CA LEU A 32 -23.16 -9.98 1.68
C LEU A 32 -23.82 -11.35 1.51
N ALA A 33 -24.93 -11.39 0.76
CA ALA A 33 -25.44 -12.66 0.27
C ALA A 33 -24.32 -13.38 -0.53
N SER A 34 -24.23 -14.70 -0.42
CA SER A 34 -23.17 -15.51 -1.04
C SER A 34 -22.94 -15.18 -2.51
N ASP A 35 -24.03 -14.98 -3.25
CA ASP A 35 -24.00 -14.74 -4.69
C ASP A 35 -23.42 -13.36 -5.02
N GLU A 36 -23.75 -12.35 -4.21
CA GLU A 36 -23.22 -10.99 -4.38
C GLU A 36 -21.73 -10.94 -4.02
N ALA A 37 -21.33 -11.63 -2.95
CA ALA A 37 -19.92 -11.76 -2.60
C ALA A 37 -19.12 -12.44 -3.71
N GLN A 38 -19.67 -13.50 -4.33
CA GLN A 38 -19.04 -14.18 -5.45
C GLN A 38 -18.91 -13.28 -6.68
N ARG A 39 -19.95 -12.51 -7.03
CA ARG A 39 -19.90 -11.55 -8.15
C ARG A 39 -18.81 -10.50 -7.93
N ILE A 40 -18.77 -9.88 -6.75
CA ILE A 40 -17.74 -8.89 -6.39
C ILE A 40 -16.35 -9.53 -6.44
N ALA A 41 -16.18 -10.76 -5.97
CA ALA A 41 -14.90 -11.45 -6.02
C ALA A 41 -14.41 -11.69 -7.46
N LEU A 42 -15.30 -12.04 -8.39
CA LEU A 42 -14.96 -12.21 -9.80
C LEU A 42 -14.55 -10.89 -10.45
N ASP A 43 -15.31 -9.83 -10.24
CA ASP A 43 -15.00 -8.51 -10.77
C ASP A 43 -13.68 -7.98 -10.21
N ALA A 44 -13.46 -8.14 -8.90
CA ALA A 44 -12.22 -7.80 -8.24
C ALA A 44 -11.04 -8.61 -8.79
N TYR A 45 -11.20 -9.92 -9.02
CA TYR A 45 -10.15 -10.77 -9.58
C TYR A 45 -9.68 -10.25 -10.95
N VAL A 46 -10.62 -9.95 -11.85
CA VAL A 46 -10.29 -9.43 -13.19
C VAL A 46 -9.65 -8.03 -13.08
N TYR A 47 -10.19 -7.15 -12.23
CA TYR A 47 -9.65 -5.82 -12.03
C TYR A 47 -8.21 -5.84 -11.47
N PHE A 48 -7.94 -6.69 -10.48
CA PHE A 48 -6.63 -6.78 -9.82
C PHE A 48 -5.63 -7.66 -10.57
N TYR A 49 -6.05 -8.43 -11.58
CA TYR A 49 -5.16 -9.31 -12.33
C TYR A 49 -3.88 -8.61 -12.83
N PRO A 50 -3.94 -7.45 -13.50
CA PRO A 50 -2.72 -6.77 -13.96
C PRO A 50 -1.80 -6.37 -12.82
N LEU A 51 -2.35 -5.92 -11.69
CA LEU A 51 -1.57 -5.49 -10.53
C LEU A 51 -0.85 -6.67 -9.86
N VAL A 52 -1.54 -7.81 -9.72
CA VAL A 52 -0.96 -9.03 -9.16
C VAL A 52 0.14 -9.58 -10.06
N VAL A 53 -0.09 -9.62 -11.38
CA VAL A 53 0.91 -10.09 -12.35
C VAL A 53 2.14 -9.19 -12.33
N MET A 54 1.97 -7.87 -12.33
CA MET A 54 3.11 -6.94 -12.24
C MET A 54 3.89 -7.06 -10.94
N ASP A 55 3.21 -7.25 -9.80
CA ASP A 55 3.88 -7.46 -8.51
C ASP A 55 4.67 -8.78 -8.51
N LEU A 56 4.09 -9.84 -9.07
CA LEU A 56 4.76 -11.13 -9.21
C LEU A 56 6.00 -11.02 -10.10
N SER A 57 5.87 -10.42 -11.29
CA SER A 57 7.01 -10.19 -12.19
C SER A 57 8.10 -9.35 -11.53
N ARG A 58 7.75 -8.28 -10.80
CA ARG A 58 8.75 -7.49 -10.05
C ARG A 58 9.52 -8.36 -9.05
N ARG A 59 8.84 -9.23 -8.30
CA ARG A 59 9.51 -10.10 -7.31
C ARG A 59 10.45 -11.11 -7.97
N GLN A 60 10.03 -11.68 -9.10
CA GLN A 60 10.83 -12.68 -9.84
C GLN A 60 12.02 -12.04 -10.55
N ASP A 61 11.78 -10.95 -11.29
CA ASP A 61 12.77 -10.38 -12.18
C ASP A 61 13.74 -9.44 -11.45
N THR A 62 13.23 -8.65 -10.50
CA THR A 62 14.01 -7.64 -9.77
C THR A 62 14.60 -8.15 -8.45
N GLY A 63 13.97 -9.15 -7.82
CA GLY A 63 14.41 -9.73 -6.54
C GLY A 63 15.24 -11.01 -6.66
N GLY A 64 15.35 -11.58 -7.86
CA GLY A 64 16.00 -12.86 -8.12
C GLY A 64 17.53 -12.82 -8.05
N LYS A 65 18.14 -13.99 -7.81
CA LYS A 65 19.58 -14.23 -7.98
C LYS A 65 19.77 -15.18 -9.17
N GLY A 66 20.39 -14.71 -10.24
CA GLY A 66 20.65 -15.51 -11.44
C GLY A 66 20.87 -14.65 -12.69
N PRO A 67 21.25 -15.26 -13.82
CA PRO A 67 21.50 -14.53 -15.06
C PRO A 67 20.27 -13.77 -15.55
N GLY A 68 20.45 -12.52 -15.96
CA GLY A 68 19.37 -11.68 -16.49
C GLY A 68 18.51 -10.97 -15.42
N HIS A 69 18.75 -11.21 -14.13
CA HIS A 69 18.09 -10.50 -13.03
C HIS A 69 18.94 -9.29 -12.57
N ALA A 70 18.30 -8.16 -12.29
CA ALA A 70 18.96 -7.00 -11.68
C ALA A 70 18.01 -6.20 -10.79
N PRO A 71 18.53 -5.50 -9.76
CA PRO A 71 17.74 -4.55 -8.98
C PRO A 71 17.12 -3.46 -9.86
N ALA A 72 16.05 -2.84 -9.36
CA ALA A 72 15.38 -1.77 -10.07
C ALA A 72 16.39 -0.64 -10.39
N ASN A 73 16.29 -0.08 -11.60
CA ASN A 73 17.20 0.95 -12.11
C ASN A 73 18.67 0.51 -12.20
N THR A 74 18.94 -0.79 -12.29
CA THR A 74 20.27 -1.35 -12.51
C THR A 74 20.26 -2.24 -13.74
N PHE A 75 21.32 -2.17 -14.57
CA PHE A 75 21.48 -3.07 -15.69
C PHE A 75 22.16 -4.37 -15.25
N ALA A 76 21.60 -5.52 -15.65
CA ALA A 76 22.28 -6.81 -15.53
C ALA A 76 23.37 -6.89 -16.62
N HIS A 77 24.59 -7.24 -16.23
CA HIS A 77 25.70 -7.42 -17.16
C HIS A 77 26.19 -8.87 -17.12
N GLU A 78 26.03 -9.58 -18.24
CA GLU A 78 26.55 -10.94 -18.44
C GLU A 78 27.66 -10.89 -19.49
N ARG A 79 28.80 -11.52 -19.20
CA ARG A 79 29.98 -11.51 -20.10
C ARG A 79 29.90 -12.55 -21.22
N ARG A 80 28.96 -13.49 -21.12
CA ARG A 80 28.78 -14.57 -22.08
C ARG A 80 27.29 -14.78 -22.31
N LEU A 81 26.85 -14.66 -23.56
CA LEU A 81 25.51 -15.06 -23.98
C LEU A 81 25.41 -16.61 -23.88
N PRO A 82 24.26 -17.17 -23.47
CA PRO A 82 24.04 -18.61 -23.48
C PRO A 82 24.17 -19.20 -24.89
#